data_AF-A0A7S4NHB7-F1
#
_entry.id   AF-A0A7S4NHB7-F1
#
_cell.length_a   1.000
_cell.length_b   1.000
_cell.length_c   1.000
_cell.angle_alpha   90.00
_cell.angle_beta   90.00
_cell.angle_gamma   90.00
#
_symmetry.space_group_name_H-M   'P 1'
#
loop_
_entity.id
_entity.type
_entity.pdbx_description
1 polymer ?
#
loop_
_entity_poly.entity_id
_entity_poly.type
_entity_poly.pdbx_seq_one_letter_code
_entity_poly.pdbx_strand_id
1 'polypeptide(L)'
;NGYEGTGRSLSLKLIQQLRESQARGASVVEGDDSAGVVRAPKKSQGAEESSMQASGGRLLRELKLEVPIRYSSGDKVEQWLNELLCLDCTNKVPALRNGCPHPSACELYYVERDTLFSYHKVAEEFLQNMMSLYVSSHYKNSPNDLQLLSDAPAHQIFVLLGPVDDSGTSTPDILCVLQVCLEGQISKESVMSQLSRGVRQAGDLIPWTISQQFQDAEFAGLSGARVVRIATHPEVSRMGYGSRAVELLSKFYAGELIGVEEVAA
;
A
#
# COMPACT_ATOMS: atom_id res chain seq x y z
N ASN A 1 -12.72 9.55 1.92
CA ASN A 1 -12.93 8.38 1.06
C ASN A 1 -13.38 8.93 -0.27
N GLY A 2 -12.49 8.97 -1.27
CA GLY A 2 -12.79 9.65 -2.53
C GLY A 2 -11.58 9.73 -3.44
N TYR A 3 -11.80 10.25 -4.65
CA TYR A 3 -10.76 10.46 -5.64
C TYR A 3 -9.64 11.36 -5.09
N GLU A 4 -8.38 11.03 -5.42
CA GLU A 4 -7.17 11.68 -4.88
C GLU A 4 -6.99 11.62 -3.35
N GLY A 5 -7.79 10.79 -2.65
CA GLY A 5 -7.60 10.54 -1.23
C GLY A 5 -6.28 9.82 -0.95
N THR A 6 -5.59 10.24 0.12
CA THR A 6 -4.52 9.43 0.70
C THR A 6 -5.12 8.23 1.44
N GLY A 7 -4.39 7.11 1.47
CA GLY A 7 -4.81 5.95 2.26
C GLY A 7 -5.01 6.34 3.73
N ARG A 8 -6.16 6.00 4.33
CA ARG A 8 -6.47 6.37 5.72
C ARG A 8 -5.49 5.76 6.74
N SER A 9 -4.82 4.67 6.38
CA SER A 9 -3.69 4.12 7.16
C SER A 9 -2.57 5.15 7.36
N LEU A 10 -2.31 6.00 6.37
CA LEU A 10 -1.28 7.03 6.43
C LEU A 10 -1.74 8.23 7.26
N SER A 11 -3.01 8.63 7.14
CA SER A 11 -3.55 9.66 8.02
C SER A 11 -3.55 9.18 9.48
N LEU A 12 -3.83 7.91 9.74
CA LEU A 12 -3.69 7.31 11.07
C LEU A 12 -2.23 7.25 11.55
N LYS A 13 -1.26 6.91 10.69
CA LYS A 13 0.17 6.96 11.03
C LYS A 13 0.63 8.38 11.37
N LEU A 14 0.19 9.39 10.61
CA LEU A 14 0.48 10.79 10.90
C LEU A 14 -0.14 11.22 12.23
N ILE A 15 -1.39 10.85 12.49
CA ILE A 15 -2.06 11.11 13.77
C ILE A 15 -1.31 10.42 14.92
N GLN A 16 -0.88 9.17 14.73
CA GLN A 16 -0.09 8.43 15.72
C GLN A 16 1.25 9.11 15.99
N GLN A 17 1.99 9.50 14.96
CA GLN A 17 3.24 10.25 15.10
C GLN A 17 3.02 11.58 15.84
N LEU A 18 1.92 12.27 15.56
CA LEU A 18 1.57 13.50 16.27
C LEU A 18 1.25 13.22 17.76
N ARG A 19 0.52 12.14 18.07
CA ARG A 19 0.29 11.70 19.46
C ARG A 19 1.60 11.36 20.18
N GLU A 20 2.50 10.63 19.53
CA GLU A 20 3.82 10.29 20.09
C GLU A 20 4.69 11.53 20.31
N SER A 21 4.65 12.50 19.38
CA SER A 21 5.38 13.78 19.53
C SER A 21 4.86 14.63 20.69
N GLN A 22 3.55 14.60 20.96
CA GLN A 22 2.96 15.24 22.14
C GLN A 22 3.33 14.53 23.43
N ALA A 23 3.31 13.19 23.45
CA ALA A 23 3.71 12.41 24.61
C ALA A 23 5.19 12.64 24.98
N ARG A 24 6.09 12.73 23.99
CA ARG A 24 7.51 13.03 24.20
C ARG A 24 7.77 14.48 24.64
N GLY A 25 6.94 15.43 24.21
CA GLY A 25 7.01 16.83 24.68
C GLY A 25 6.51 17.01 26.12
N ALA A 26 5.65 16.12 26.61
CA ALA A 26 5.16 16.12 27.99
C ALA A 26 6.14 15.43 28.98
N SER A 27 6.94 14.47 28.53
CA SER A 27 7.82 13.66 29.40
C SER A 27 9.15 14.31 29.79
N VAL A 28 9.43 15.57 29.39
CA VAL A 28 10.68 16.28 29.76
C VAL A 28 10.50 17.14 31.03
N VAL A 29 9.31 17.14 31.65
CA VAL A 29 9.00 18.02 32.81
C VAL A 29 8.98 17.27 34.16
N GLU A 30 9.14 15.94 34.19
CA GLU A 30 9.12 15.18 35.47
C GLU A 30 10.44 14.46 35.75
N GLY A 31 11.26 15.07 36.61
CA GLY A 31 12.48 14.54 37.21
C GLY A 31 13.30 15.73 37.70
N ASP A 32 13.29 16.11 38.97
CA ASP A 32 13.80 15.34 40.10
C ASP A 32 13.31 16.00 41.39
N ASP A 33 12.67 15.27 42.30
CA ASP A 33 12.50 15.73 43.68
C ASP A 33 12.36 14.53 44.62
N SER A 34 13.51 14.09 45.16
CA SER A 34 13.51 13.28 46.37
C SER A 34 14.60 13.69 47.37
N ALA A 35 14.12 14.09 48.54
CA ALA A 35 14.74 14.08 49.87
C ALA A 35 15.69 15.24 50.30
N GLY A 36 15.20 16.07 51.23
CA GLY A 36 15.99 16.42 52.42
C GLY A 36 16.02 17.88 52.91
N VAL A 37 15.31 18.12 54.04
CA VAL A 37 15.69 19.03 55.16
C VAL A 37 15.40 20.55 55.05
N VAL A 38 14.38 20.97 55.82
CA VAL A 38 14.19 22.18 56.68
C VAL A 38 15.09 23.42 56.47
N ARG A 39 14.50 24.58 56.07
CA ARG A 39 14.59 25.89 56.80
C ARG A 39 13.67 26.99 56.25
N ALA A 40 13.23 27.86 57.17
CA ALA A 40 12.29 28.99 57.05
C ALA A 40 12.72 30.16 56.11
N PRO A 41 11.82 31.12 55.75
CA PRO A 41 12.03 32.05 54.65
C PRO A 41 12.73 33.36 55.05
N LYS A 42 13.54 33.91 54.15
CA LYS A 42 13.96 35.33 54.17
C LYS A 42 13.78 35.96 52.78
N LYS A 43 13.25 37.19 52.81
CA LYS A 43 12.95 38.10 51.67
C LYS A 43 14.22 38.66 51.01
N SER A 44 14.18 38.83 49.69
CA SER A 44 14.64 40.00 48.91
C SER A 44 14.45 39.69 47.41
N GLN A 45 13.48 40.31 46.72
CA GLN A 45 13.67 41.43 45.79
C GLN A 45 14.73 41.20 44.69
N GLY A 46 14.26 41.14 43.44
CA GLY A 46 15.07 41.15 42.23
C GLY A 46 14.20 40.87 41.01
N ALA A 47 13.81 41.91 40.30
CA ALA A 47 13.12 41.83 39.02
C ALA A 47 14.11 41.41 37.94
N GLU A 48 13.83 40.33 37.21
CA GLU A 48 14.41 40.10 35.88
C GLU A 48 13.33 39.54 34.94
N GLU A 49 13.09 40.32 33.90
CA GLU A 49 12.30 39.99 32.73
C GLU A 49 12.88 38.73 32.08
N SER A 50 12.14 37.63 32.11
CA SER A 50 12.42 36.47 31.27
C SER A 50 11.21 36.18 30.41
N SER A 51 11.48 36.25 29.11
CA SER A 51 10.60 35.94 28.00
C SER A 51 9.67 34.76 28.30
N MET A 52 8.37 35.04 28.27
CA MET A 52 7.33 34.03 28.13
C MET A 52 7.52 33.30 26.78
N GLN A 53 8.44 32.35 26.71
CA GLN A 53 8.31 31.24 25.78
C GLN A 53 7.20 30.35 26.33
N ALA A 54 5.97 30.71 25.98
CA ALA A 54 4.84 29.81 26.05
C ALA A 54 5.18 28.59 25.18
N SER A 55 5.76 27.56 25.80
CA SER A 55 5.67 26.18 25.31
C SER A 55 4.21 25.77 25.46
N GLY A 56 3.34 26.39 24.66
CA GLY A 56 1.98 25.96 24.48
C GLY A 56 2.05 24.64 23.76
N GLY A 57 2.05 23.54 24.52
CA GLY A 57 1.89 22.21 23.98
C GLY A 57 0.69 22.22 23.04
N ARG A 58 0.95 22.12 21.73
CA ARG A 58 -0.12 22.10 20.72
C ARG A 58 -1.02 20.92 21.06
N LEU A 59 -2.30 21.14 21.33
CA LEU A 59 -3.28 20.06 21.55
C LEU A 59 -3.74 19.52 20.20
N LEU A 60 -3.70 18.19 20.02
CA LEU A 60 -4.22 17.54 18.82
C LEU A 60 -5.72 17.30 19.05
N ARG A 61 -6.55 17.89 18.21
CA ARG A 61 -7.99 17.60 18.16
C ARG A 61 -8.30 17.00 16.79
N GLU A 62 -8.80 15.78 16.79
CA GLU A 62 -9.28 15.10 15.59
C GLU A 62 -10.75 15.45 15.38
N LEU A 63 -11.07 16.00 14.21
CA LEU A 63 -12.44 16.28 13.80
C LEU A 63 -12.70 15.55 12.49
N LYS A 64 -13.78 14.76 12.46
CA LYS A 64 -14.24 14.04 11.26
C LYS A 64 -15.55 14.64 10.80
N LEU A 65 -15.63 14.98 9.51
CA LEU A 65 -16.86 15.42 8.87
C LEU A 65 -17.42 14.25 8.05
N GLU A 66 -18.65 13.84 8.38
CA GLU A 66 -19.32 12.72 7.72
C GLU A 66 -20.58 13.13 6.96
N VAL A 67 -21.20 14.26 7.31
CA VAL A 67 -22.47 14.69 6.71
C VAL A 67 -22.21 15.34 5.34
N PRO A 68 -22.72 14.78 4.23
CA PRO A 68 -22.60 15.38 2.91
C PRO A 68 -23.46 16.64 2.80
N ILE A 69 -22.96 17.63 2.06
CA ILE A 69 -23.68 18.90 1.83
C ILE A 69 -24.38 18.94 0.46
N ARG A 70 -24.00 18.07 -0.49
CA ARG A 70 -24.52 18.07 -1.87
C ARG A 70 -25.68 17.12 -2.09
N TYR A 71 -25.75 16.07 -1.28
CA TYR A 71 -26.74 14.99 -1.37
C TYR A 71 -27.16 14.58 0.04
N SER A 72 -28.25 13.81 0.14
CA SER A 72 -28.76 13.31 1.42
C SER A 72 -27.80 12.31 2.05
N SER A 73 -27.75 12.26 3.38
CA SER A 73 -27.04 11.20 4.09
C SER A 73 -27.63 9.83 3.72
N GLY A 74 -26.78 8.86 3.38
CA GLY A 74 -27.21 7.52 2.97
C GLY A 74 -27.72 7.41 1.53
N ASP A 75 -27.20 8.21 0.60
CA ASP A 75 -27.52 8.08 -0.82
C ASP A 75 -27.10 6.69 -1.35
N LYS A 76 -28.04 5.97 -1.96
CA LYS A 76 -27.83 4.61 -2.49
C LYS A 76 -26.89 4.60 -3.69
N VAL A 77 -26.90 5.66 -4.50
CA VAL A 77 -26.01 5.76 -5.67
C VAL A 77 -24.57 5.97 -5.21
N GLU A 78 -24.37 6.79 -4.16
CA GLU A 78 -23.07 6.99 -3.54
C GLU A 78 -22.56 5.70 -2.89
N GLN A 79 -23.43 4.95 -2.20
CA GLN A 79 -23.05 3.64 -1.63
C GLN A 79 -22.62 2.67 -2.73
N TRP A 80 -23.43 2.52 -3.79
CA TRP A 80 -23.11 1.66 -4.92
C TRP A 80 -21.78 2.06 -5.59
N LEU A 81 -21.52 3.36 -5.76
CA LEU A 81 -20.29 3.86 -6.35
C LEU A 81 -19.07 3.57 -5.45
N ASN A 82 -19.21 3.72 -4.13
CA ASN A 82 -18.15 3.41 -3.17
C ASN A 82 -17.85 1.92 -3.11
N GLU A 83 -18.87 1.07 -3.18
CA GLU A 83 -18.74 -0.39 -3.29
C GLU A 83 -18.03 -0.76 -4.60
N LEU A 84 -18.51 -0.28 -5.75
CA LEU A 84 -17.94 -0.58 -7.08
C LEU A 84 -16.47 -0.16 -7.21
N LEU A 85 -16.12 1.04 -6.72
CA LEU A 85 -14.77 1.57 -6.79
C LEU A 85 -13.90 1.15 -5.59
N CYS A 86 -14.41 0.28 -4.70
CA CYS A 86 -13.72 -0.18 -3.51
C CYS A 86 -13.19 0.97 -2.61
N LEU A 87 -13.86 2.13 -2.59
CA LEU A 87 -13.39 3.32 -1.86
C LEU A 87 -13.53 3.16 -0.34
N ASP A 88 -14.43 2.30 0.10
CA ASP A 88 -14.64 1.98 1.52
C ASP A 88 -13.50 1.16 2.14
N CYS A 89 -12.65 0.57 1.31
CA CYS A 89 -11.45 -0.16 1.73
C CYS A 89 -10.43 0.73 2.47
N THR A 90 -10.59 2.05 2.40
CA THR A 90 -9.85 3.02 3.21
C THR A 90 -10.18 2.93 4.71
N ASN A 91 -11.34 2.40 5.11
CA ASN A 91 -11.82 2.54 6.48
C ASN A 91 -11.31 1.43 7.44
N LYS A 92 -11.09 0.22 6.94
CA LYS A 92 -10.63 -0.93 7.73
C LYS A 92 -9.74 -1.80 6.86
N VAL A 93 -8.52 -2.03 7.32
CA VAL A 93 -7.73 -3.15 6.82
C VAL A 93 -8.25 -4.41 7.53
N PRO A 94 -8.60 -5.50 6.82
CA PRO A 94 -9.08 -6.72 7.44
C PRO A 94 -8.05 -7.27 8.41
N ALA A 95 -8.42 -7.54 9.66
CA ALA A 95 -7.52 -8.19 10.60
C ALA A 95 -7.22 -9.62 10.15
N LEU A 96 -5.98 -10.06 10.32
CA LEU A 96 -5.56 -11.43 9.99
C LEU A 96 -6.25 -12.42 10.94
N ARG A 97 -6.99 -13.38 10.39
CA ARG A 97 -7.75 -14.38 11.16
C ARG A 97 -6.84 -15.51 11.64
N ASN A 98 -5.94 -15.97 10.77
CA ASN A 98 -5.06 -17.11 11.03
C ASN A 98 -3.69 -16.71 11.63
N GLY A 99 -3.57 -15.48 12.14
CA GLY A 99 -2.32 -14.95 12.67
C GLY A 99 -1.24 -14.78 11.59
N CYS A 100 0.02 -14.75 12.02
CA CYS A 100 1.17 -14.50 11.15
C CYS A 100 2.02 -15.78 10.99
N PRO A 101 1.72 -16.65 9.99
CA PRO A 101 2.50 -17.88 9.75
C PRO A 101 3.94 -17.55 9.31
N HIS A 102 4.89 -18.44 9.55
CA HIS A 102 6.28 -18.20 9.12
C HIS A 102 6.34 -17.99 7.59
N PRO A 103 7.09 -16.99 7.05
CA PRO A 103 7.11 -16.69 5.61
C PRO A 103 7.45 -17.88 4.71
N SER A 104 8.21 -18.86 5.20
CA SER A 104 8.54 -20.08 4.45
C SER A 104 7.34 -20.97 4.15
N ALA A 105 6.29 -20.93 4.97
CA ALA A 105 5.07 -21.69 4.79
C ALA A 105 4.02 -20.97 3.93
N CYS A 106 4.33 -19.75 3.46
CA CYS A 106 3.45 -18.99 2.60
C CYS A 106 3.79 -19.24 1.14
N GLU A 107 2.75 -19.37 0.32
CA GLU A 107 2.85 -19.62 -1.11
C GLU A 107 2.30 -18.44 -1.92
N LEU A 108 2.83 -18.30 -3.14
CA LEU A 108 2.44 -17.24 -4.07
C LEU A 108 1.48 -17.81 -5.10
N TYR A 109 0.29 -17.22 -5.19
CA TYR A 109 -0.76 -17.62 -6.12
C TYR A 109 -0.91 -16.59 -7.23
N TYR A 110 -1.11 -17.08 -8.45
CA TYR A 110 -1.53 -16.27 -9.58
C TYR A 110 -3.05 -16.06 -9.52
N VAL A 111 -3.49 -14.80 -9.64
CA VAL A 111 -4.92 -14.47 -9.62
C VAL A 111 -5.41 -14.20 -11.03
N GLU A 112 -6.36 -15.01 -11.48
CA GLU A 112 -7.02 -14.81 -12.77
C GLU A 112 -7.97 -13.61 -12.72
N ARG A 113 -7.73 -12.62 -13.59
CA ARG A 113 -8.43 -11.33 -13.53
C ARG A 113 -9.89 -11.44 -13.90
N ASP A 114 -10.20 -12.28 -14.88
CA ASP A 114 -11.58 -12.49 -15.34
C ASP A 114 -12.45 -13.05 -14.20
N THR A 115 -11.87 -13.92 -13.37
CA THR A 115 -12.56 -14.45 -12.18
C THR A 115 -12.68 -13.41 -11.08
N LEU A 116 -11.64 -12.59 -10.88
CA LEU A 116 -11.60 -11.54 -9.88
C LEU A 116 -12.65 -10.45 -10.15
N PHE A 117 -12.82 -10.05 -11.42
CA PHE A 117 -13.76 -9.01 -11.85
C PHE A 117 -15.14 -9.56 -12.27
N SER A 118 -15.45 -10.81 -11.92
CA SER A 118 -16.73 -11.47 -12.24
C SER A 118 -17.95 -10.94 -11.46
N TYR A 119 -17.73 -10.04 -10.48
CA TYR A 119 -18.75 -9.52 -9.57
C TYR A 119 -19.47 -10.61 -8.74
N HIS A 120 -18.83 -11.76 -8.54
CA HIS A 120 -19.30 -12.77 -7.60
C HIS A 120 -19.03 -12.31 -6.16
N LYS A 121 -19.95 -12.61 -5.22
CA LYS A 121 -19.86 -12.13 -3.83
C LYS A 121 -18.53 -12.41 -3.15
N VAL A 122 -17.96 -13.60 -3.36
CA VAL A 122 -16.66 -14.00 -2.78
C VAL A 122 -15.50 -13.30 -3.48
N ALA A 123 -15.59 -13.11 -4.80
CA ALA A 123 -14.57 -12.40 -5.58
C ALA A 123 -14.54 -10.92 -5.20
N GLU A 124 -15.69 -10.31 -4.93
CA GLU A 124 -15.81 -8.93 -4.48
C GLU A 124 -15.21 -8.73 -3.08
N GLU A 125 -15.47 -9.66 -2.14
CA GLU A 125 -14.83 -9.62 -0.81
C GLU A 125 -13.30 -9.74 -0.94
N PHE A 126 -12.82 -10.63 -1.81
CA PHE A 126 -11.40 -10.78 -2.09
C PHE A 126 -10.78 -9.53 -2.76
N LEU A 127 -11.47 -8.94 -3.74
CA LEU A 127 -11.07 -7.70 -4.42
C LEU A 127 -10.99 -6.54 -3.44
N GLN A 128 -11.97 -6.38 -2.55
CA GLN A 128 -11.97 -5.36 -1.51
C GLN A 128 -10.81 -5.54 -0.54
N ASN A 129 -10.52 -6.77 -0.12
CA ASN A 129 -9.35 -7.07 0.73
C ASN A 129 -8.04 -6.71 0.02
N MET A 130 -7.90 -7.07 -1.27
CA MET A 130 -6.74 -6.72 -2.08
C MET A 130 -6.58 -5.21 -2.26
N MET A 131 -7.67 -4.50 -2.58
CA MET A 131 -7.67 -3.05 -2.75
C MET A 131 -7.40 -2.31 -1.44
N SER A 132 -7.88 -2.83 -0.30
CA SER A 132 -7.52 -2.31 1.03
C SER A 132 -6.01 -2.35 1.25
N LEU A 133 -5.34 -3.43 0.83
CA LEU A 133 -3.89 -3.55 0.91
C LEU A 133 -3.17 -2.55 0.02
N TYR A 134 -3.58 -2.41 -1.24
CA TYR A 134 -3.00 -1.40 -2.15
C TYR A 134 -3.16 0.00 -1.58
N VAL A 135 -4.35 0.34 -1.11
CA VAL A 135 -4.64 1.67 -0.57
C VAL A 135 -3.86 1.92 0.73
N SER A 136 -3.67 0.89 1.55
CA SER A 136 -2.95 1.02 2.82
C SER A 136 -1.44 1.17 2.66
N SER A 137 -0.86 0.62 1.58
CA SER A 137 0.57 0.60 1.32
C SER A 137 1.07 1.81 0.51
N HIS A 138 0.20 2.41 -0.31
CA HIS A 138 0.58 3.48 -1.24
C HIS A 138 0.11 4.87 -0.80
N TYR A 139 0.97 5.87 -1.03
CA TYR A 139 0.77 7.25 -0.58
C TYR A 139 -0.39 7.97 -1.28
N LYS A 140 -0.50 7.80 -2.60
CA LYS A 140 -1.57 8.37 -3.43
C LYS A 140 -2.10 7.26 -4.32
N ASN A 141 -3.42 7.07 -4.29
CA ASN A 141 -4.11 6.11 -5.16
C ASN A 141 -5.08 6.87 -6.04
N SER A 142 -5.24 6.39 -7.27
CA SER A 142 -6.27 6.87 -8.19
C SER A 142 -7.28 5.76 -8.42
N PRO A 143 -8.60 6.03 -8.45
CA PRO A 143 -9.58 5.01 -8.82
C PRO A 143 -9.33 4.45 -10.22
N ASN A 144 -8.66 5.20 -11.10
CA ASN A 144 -8.23 4.72 -12.43
C ASN A 144 -7.24 3.55 -12.35
N ASP A 145 -6.59 3.32 -11.20
CA ASP A 145 -5.69 2.19 -11.02
C ASP A 145 -6.46 0.85 -11.12
N LEU A 146 -7.71 0.80 -10.64
CA LEU A 146 -8.57 -0.37 -10.74
C LEU A 146 -8.95 -0.64 -12.21
N GLN A 147 -9.24 0.43 -12.95
CA GLN A 147 -9.52 0.34 -14.38
C GLN A 147 -8.29 -0.12 -15.17
N LEU A 148 -7.11 0.39 -14.85
CA LEU A 148 -5.86 -0.06 -15.48
C LEU A 148 -5.61 -1.55 -15.20
N LEU A 149 -5.92 -2.00 -13.98
CA LEU A 149 -5.75 -3.38 -13.56
C LEU A 149 -6.68 -4.34 -14.32
N SER A 150 -7.91 -3.90 -14.61
CA SER A 150 -8.88 -4.70 -15.36
C SER A 150 -8.67 -4.67 -16.88
N ASP A 151 -8.25 -3.54 -17.44
CA ASP A 151 -8.18 -3.34 -18.89
C ASP A 151 -6.86 -3.82 -19.51
N ALA A 152 -5.72 -3.59 -18.84
CA ALA A 152 -4.43 -3.77 -19.49
C ALA A 152 -3.96 -5.24 -19.44
N PRO A 153 -3.89 -5.97 -20.56
CA PRO A 153 -3.66 -7.42 -20.58
C PRO A 153 -2.29 -7.84 -20.04
N ALA A 154 -1.30 -6.96 -20.15
CA ALA A 154 0.06 -7.17 -19.66
C ALA A 154 0.18 -7.15 -18.12
N HIS A 155 -0.85 -6.69 -17.40
CA HIS A 155 -0.84 -6.68 -15.95
C HIS A 155 -1.23 -8.04 -15.38
N GLN A 156 -0.38 -8.55 -14.50
CA GLN A 156 -0.57 -9.78 -13.75
C GLN A 156 -0.60 -9.48 -12.25
N ILE A 157 -1.43 -10.21 -11.53
CA ILE A 157 -1.62 -10.07 -10.08
C ILE A 157 -1.15 -11.36 -9.43
N PHE A 158 -0.27 -11.22 -8.45
CA PHE A 158 0.12 -12.32 -7.58
C PHE A 158 -0.20 -11.97 -6.13
N VAL A 159 -0.68 -12.95 -5.39
CA VAL A 159 -1.05 -12.82 -3.98
C VAL A 159 -0.30 -13.84 -3.15
N LEU A 160 0.29 -13.40 -2.05
CA LEU A 160 0.89 -14.27 -1.06
C LEU A 160 -0.17 -14.58 0.00
N LEU A 161 -0.50 -15.86 0.12
CA LEU A 161 -1.47 -16.34 1.09
C LEU A 161 -0.76 -17.12 2.21
N GLY A 162 -1.35 -17.10 3.39
CA GLY A 162 -0.99 -18.06 4.44
C GLY A 162 -1.41 -19.48 4.06
N PRO A 163 -0.97 -20.50 4.81
CA PRO A 163 -1.42 -21.87 4.60
C PRO A 163 -2.95 -21.91 4.71
N VAL A 164 -3.59 -22.44 3.66
CA VAL A 164 -5.04 -22.52 3.54
C VAL A 164 -5.49 -23.82 4.19
N ASP A 165 -6.43 -23.75 5.14
CA ASP A 165 -7.08 -24.94 5.67
C ASP A 165 -8.17 -25.39 4.68
N ASP A 166 -8.01 -26.59 4.09
CA ASP A 166 -8.97 -27.17 3.13
C ASP A 166 -10.41 -27.31 3.67
N SER A 167 -10.59 -27.21 4.99
CA SER A 167 -11.89 -27.32 5.67
C SER A 167 -12.68 -26.01 5.80
N GLY A 168 -12.06 -24.86 5.50
CA GLY A 168 -12.65 -23.54 5.76
C GLY A 168 -13.45 -22.98 4.58
N THR A 169 -14.72 -22.63 4.79
CA THR A 169 -15.55 -21.91 3.80
C THR A 169 -15.24 -20.39 3.74
N SER A 170 -14.17 -19.94 4.40
CA SER A 170 -13.80 -18.52 4.47
C SER A 170 -12.77 -18.14 3.41
N THR A 171 -12.85 -16.90 2.92
CA THR A 171 -11.82 -16.31 2.07
C THR A 171 -10.45 -16.34 2.76
N PRO A 172 -9.37 -16.71 2.05
CA PRO A 172 -8.03 -16.73 2.63
C PRO A 172 -7.53 -15.31 2.95
N ASP A 173 -6.70 -15.21 3.97
CA ASP A 173 -6.07 -13.94 4.37
C ASP A 173 -4.95 -13.58 3.39
N ILE A 174 -5.04 -12.38 2.80
CA ILE A 174 -4.03 -11.86 1.87
C ILE A 174 -2.92 -11.16 2.66
N LEU A 175 -1.71 -11.71 2.62
CA LEU A 175 -0.55 -11.17 3.37
C LEU A 175 0.22 -10.13 2.55
N CYS A 176 0.39 -10.40 1.25
CA CYS A 176 1.08 -9.50 0.33
C CYS A 176 0.45 -9.59 -1.07
N VAL A 177 0.42 -8.49 -1.79
CA VAL A 177 -0.05 -8.40 -3.17
C VAL A 177 1.06 -7.82 -4.03
N LEU A 178 1.32 -8.45 -5.17
CA LEU A 178 2.28 -8.03 -6.18
C LEU A 178 1.53 -7.74 -7.47
N GLN A 179 1.71 -6.53 -8.00
CA GLN A 179 1.28 -6.16 -9.34
C GLN A 179 2.48 -6.16 -10.26
N VAL A 180 2.47 -7.00 -11.29
CA VAL A 180 3.52 -7.12 -12.30
C VAL A 180 2.98 -6.68 -13.64
N CYS A 181 3.77 -5.99 -14.44
CA CYS A 181 3.47 -5.66 -15.82
C CYS A 181 4.54 -6.29 -16.72
N LEU A 182 4.12 -7.08 -17.70
CA LEU A 182 5.03 -7.59 -18.72
C LEU A 182 5.32 -6.47 -19.72
N GLU A 183 6.59 -6.16 -19.92
CA GLU A 183 7.04 -5.06 -20.80
C GLU A 183 8.05 -5.56 -21.83
N GLY A 184 8.09 -4.89 -22.99
CA GLY A 184 9.12 -5.13 -24.01
C GLY A 184 8.61 -5.78 -25.30
N GLN A 185 9.52 -6.48 -26.00
CA GLN A 185 9.29 -6.99 -27.37
C GLN A 185 8.88 -5.89 -28.37
N ILE A 186 9.42 -4.68 -28.21
CA ILE A 186 9.11 -3.56 -29.10
C ILE A 186 10.00 -3.67 -30.34
N SER A 187 9.42 -3.48 -31.53
CA SER A 187 10.18 -3.49 -32.77
C SER A 187 11.19 -2.34 -32.82
N LYS A 188 12.43 -2.63 -33.24
CA LYS A 188 13.52 -1.64 -33.38
C LYS A 188 13.10 -0.45 -34.24
N GLU A 189 12.37 -0.70 -35.32
CA GLU A 189 11.83 0.32 -36.23
C GLU A 189 10.89 1.30 -35.51
N SER A 190 10.00 0.78 -34.66
CA SER A 190 9.09 1.60 -33.85
C SER A 190 9.88 2.50 -32.90
N VAL A 191 10.88 1.93 -32.21
CA VAL A 191 11.75 2.66 -31.27
C VAL A 191 12.51 3.79 -31.96
N MET A 192 13.16 3.53 -33.10
CA MET A 192 13.91 4.55 -33.84
C MET A 192 13.00 5.65 -34.39
N SER A 193 11.82 5.28 -34.88
CA SER A 193 10.83 6.24 -35.39
C SER A 193 10.25 7.15 -34.30
N GLN A 194 10.17 6.67 -33.06
CA GLN A 194 9.65 7.43 -31.93
C GLN A 194 10.74 8.24 -31.23
N LEU A 195 11.96 7.71 -31.13
CA LEU A 195 13.12 8.41 -30.62
C LEU A 195 13.42 9.68 -31.42
N SER A 196 13.32 9.59 -32.76
CA SER A 196 13.48 10.76 -33.64
C SER A 196 12.37 11.80 -33.50
N ARG A 197 11.16 11.40 -33.07
CA ARG A 197 10.03 12.31 -32.82
C ARG A 197 9.98 12.84 -31.39
N GLY A 198 10.74 12.27 -30.46
CA GLY A 198 10.71 12.61 -29.04
C GLY A 198 9.38 12.32 -28.34
N VAL A 199 8.52 11.47 -28.93
CA VAL A 199 7.21 11.12 -28.37
C VAL A 199 7.34 9.84 -27.55
N ARG A 200 6.87 9.87 -26.31
CA ARG A 200 6.73 8.67 -25.46
C ARG A 200 5.32 8.12 -25.61
N GLN A 201 5.19 6.86 -26.00
CA GLN A 201 3.92 6.16 -25.95
C GLN A 201 3.56 5.77 -24.51
N ALA A 202 2.27 5.54 -24.27
CA ALA A 202 1.79 5.02 -23.00
C ALA A 202 2.08 3.51 -22.94
N GLY A 203 2.74 3.05 -21.88
CA GLY A 203 3.19 1.66 -21.73
C GLY A 203 4.71 1.52 -21.81
N ASP A 204 5.22 0.32 -21.51
CA ASP A 204 6.63 -0.07 -21.63
C ASP A 204 7.64 0.96 -21.12
N LEU A 205 7.42 1.43 -19.89
CA LEU A 205 8.16 2.57 -19.35
C LEU A 205 9.68 2.30 -19.28
N ILE A 206 10.08 1.09 -18.88
CA ILE A 206 11.50 0.73 -18.73
C ILE A 206 12.18 0.66 -20.11
N PRO A 207 11.67 -0.12 -21.09
CA PRO A 207 12.19 -0.12 -22.46
C PRO A 207 12.36 1.27 -23.07
N TRP A 208 11.36 2.15 -22.91
CA TRP A 208 11.42 3.51 -23.44
C TRP A 208 12.44 4.39 -22.73
N THR A 209 12.52 4.32 -21.41
CA THR A 209 13.42 5.16 -20.63
C THR A 209 14.87 4.82 -20.92
N ILE A 210 15.20 3.52 -20.97
CA ILE A 210 16.56 3.06 -21.24
C ILE A 210 16.95 3.33 -22.69
N SER A 211 16.09 3.02 -23.65
CA SER A 211 16.38 3.29 -25.06
C SER A 211 16.55 4.79 -25.35
N GLN A 212 15.80 5.67 -24.66
CA GLN A 212 15.96 7.11 -24.80
C GLN A 212 17.24 7.65 -24.15
N GLN A 213 17.58 7.18 -22.95
CA GLN A 213 18.73 7.69 -22.19
C GLN A 213 20.07 7.17 -22.71
N PHE A 214 20.12 5.89 -23.07
CA PHE A 214 21.35 5.22 -23.52
C PHE A 214 21.44 5.08 -25.04
N GLN A 215 20.40 5.51 -25.78
CA GLN A 215 20.29 5.37 -27.24
C GLN A 215 20.42 3.91 -27.72
N ASP A 216 20.08 2.96 -26.84
CA ASP A 216 20.14 1.54 -27.11
C ASP A 216 18.77 1.02 -27.58
N ALA A 217 18.65 0.81 -28.89
CA ALA A 217 17.45 0.23 -29.50
C ALA A 217 17.34 -1.29 -29.31
N GLU A 218 18.42 -1.97 -28.90
CA GLU A 218 18.39 -3.42 -28.68
C GLU A 218 17.69 -3.77 -27.37
N PHE A 219 17.88 -2.95 -26.34
CA PHE A 219 17.23 -3.13 -25.05
C PHE A 219 15.70 -3.17 -25.17
N ALA A 220 15.12 -2.34 -26.04
CA ALA A 220 13.67 -2.29 -26.24
C ALA A 220 13.09 -3.56 -26.89
N GLY A 221 13.93 -4.35 -27.57
CA GLY A 221 13.54 -5.65 -28.11
C GLY A 221 13.53 -6.77 -27.07
N LEU A 222 14.14 -6.57 -25.91
CA LEU A 222 14.12 -7.55 -24.82
C LEU A 222 12.72 -7.61 -24.20
N SER A 223 12.34 -8.78 -23.70
CA SER A 223 11.13 -8.99 -22.91
C SER A 223 11.50 -8.99 -21.43
N GLY A 224 10.69 -8.35 -20.59
CA GLY A 224 10.91 -8.31 -19.16
C GLY A 224 9.61 -8.17 -18.39
N ALA A 225 9.73 -8.20 -17.06
CA ALA A 225 8.64 -7.98 -16.14
C ALA A 225 9.00 -6.84 -15.20
N ARG A 226 8.09 -5.88 -15.05
CA ARG A 226 8.21 -4.76 -14.11
C ARG A 226 7.25 -4.97 -12.96
N VAL A 227 7.78 -4.98 -11.74
CA VAL A 227 6.95 -4.89 -10.53
C VAL A 227 6.44 -3.46 -10.41
N VAL A 228 5.14 -3.25 -10.63
CA VAL A 228 4.49 -1.93 -10.57
C VAL A 228 4.21 -1.55 -9.12
N ARG A 229 3.69 -2.50 -8.32
CA ARG A 229 3.32 -2.28 -6.92
C ARG A 229 3.57 -3.53 -6.08
N ILE A 230 3.99 -3.30 -4.84
CA ILE A 230 4.09 -4.29 -3.77
C ILE A 230 3.31 -3.74 -2.59
N ALA A 231 2.27 -4.45 -2.16
CA ALA A 231 1.46 -4.08 -1.02
C ALA A 231 1.51 -5.18 0.03
N THR A 232 2.12 -4.88 1.18
CA THR A 232 2.18 -5.79 2.33
C THR A 232 1.18 -5.36 3.37
N HIS A 233 0.54 -6.32 4.02
CA HIS A 233 -0.37 -6.01 5.11
C HIS A 233 0.35 -5.23 6.25
N PRO A 234 -0.23 -4.12 6.75
CA PRO A 234 0.45 -3.22 7.68
C PRO A 234 0.83 -3.86 9.02
N GLU A 235 0.03 -4.82 9.50
CA GLU A 235 0.31 -5.55 10.76
C GLU A 235 1.51 -6.51 10.66
N VAL A 236 1.80 -6.98 9.45
CA VAL A 236 2.92 -7.92 9.17
C VAL A 236 4.08 -7.23 8.46
N SER A 237 4.05 -5.90 8.42
CA SER A 237 5.18 -5.11 7.92
C SER A 237 6.43 -5.40 8.76
N ARG A 238 7.57 -5.59 8.08
CA ARG A 238 8.87 -5.98 8.67
C ARG A 238 9.02 -7.44 9.10
N MET A 239 8.07 -8.32 8.79
CA MET A 239 8.21 -9.77 9.02
C MET A 239 8.78 -10.55 7.81
N GLY A 240 9.14 -9.85 6.73
CA GLY A 240 9.80 -10.46 5.57
C GLY A 240 8.89 -11.05 4.48
N TYR A 241 7.56 -10.93 4.60
CA TYR A 241 6.61 -11.44 3.59
C TYR A 241 6.80 -10.80 2.21
N GLY A 242 7.12 -9.51 2.14
CA GLY A 242 7.42 -8.83 0.86
C GLY A 242 8.67 -9.41 0.18
N SER A 243 9.73 -9.66 0.96
CA SER A 243 10.96 -10.29 0.45
C SER A 243 10.69 -11.70 -0.06
N ARG A 244 9.91 -12.49 0.68
CA ARG A 244 9.49 -13.83 0.28
C ARG A 244 8.67 -13.82 -1.02
N ALA A 245 7.73 -12.89 -1.14
CA ALA A 245 6.88 -12.78 -2.33
C ALA A 245 7.71 -12.47 -3.60
N VAL A 246 8.69 -11.56 -3.49
CA VAL A 246 9.60 -11.23 -4.61
C VAL A 246 10.54 -12.40 -4.93
N GLU A 247 11.04 -13.11 -3.92
CA GLU A 247 11.87 -14.30 -4.12
C GLU A 247 11.10 -15.39 -4.88
N LEU A 248 9.87 -15.68 -4.47
CA LEU A 248 8.99 -16.65 -5.14
C LEU A 248 8.65 -16.21 -6.57
N LEU A 249 8.37 -14.92 -6.78
CA LEU A 249 8.13 -14.38 -8.10
C LEU A 249 9.34 -14.54 -9.03
N SER A 250 10.54 -14.29 -8.53
CA SER A 250 11.78 -14.49 -9.29
C SER A 250 11.98 -15.96 -9.65
N LYS A 251 11.71 -16.88 -8.72
CA LYS A 251 11.80 -18.34 -8.95
C LYS A 251 10.75 -18.81 -9.96
N PHE A 252 9.54 -18.24 -9.92
CA PHE A 252 8.48 -18.52 -10.89
C PHE A 252 8.91 -18.16 -12.31
N TYR A 253 9.37 -16.93 -12.54
CA TYR A 253 9.82 -16.50 -13.87
C TYR A 253 11.15 -17.14 -14.31
N ALA A 254 11.97 -17.60 -13.38
CA ALA A 254 13.16 -18.41 -13.68
C ALA A 254 12.82 -19.86 -14.09
N GLY A 255 11.57 -20.30 -13.89
CA GLY A 255 11.14 -21.67 -14.17
C GLY A 255 11.52 -22.69 -13.09
N GLU A 256 12.01 -22.26 -11.92
CA GLU A 256 12.45 -23.14 -10.83
C GLU A 256 11.28 -23.74 -10.03
N LEU A 257 10.09 -23.15 -10.14
CA LEU A 257 8.87 -23.59 -9.45
C LEU A 257 7.97 -24.49 -10.31
N ILE A 258 8.25 -24.62 -11.60
CA ILE A 258 7.52 -25.52 -12.48
C ILE A 258 8.12 -26.91 -12.28
N GLY A 259 7.55 -27.66 -11.34
CA GLY A 259 7.81 -29.09 -11.24
C GLY A 259 7.52 -29.73 -12.59
N VAL A 260 8.46 -30.54 -13.08
CA VAL A 260 8.43 -31.24 -14.38
C VAL A 260 7.23 -32.22 -14.51
N GLU A 261 6.37 -32.35 -13.50
CA GLU A 261 5.24 -33.28 -13.46
C GLU A 261 3.96 -32.77 -14.16
N GLU A 262 3.76 -31.46 -14.36
CA GLU A 262 2.53 -30.94 -15.01
C GLU A 262 2.57 -30.95 -16.56
N VAL A 263 3.71 -31.24 -17.18
CA VAL A 263 3.84 -31.28 -18.66
C VAL A 263 3.45 -32.66 -19.25
N ALA A 264 3.06 -33.61 -18.40
CA ALA A 264 2.79 -35.00 -18.79
C ALA A 264 1.30 -35.41 -18.82
N ALA A 265 0.36 -34.45 -18.84
CA ALA A 265 -1.08 -34.71 -18.99
C ALA A 265 -1.66 -34.15 -20.30
#